data_AF-A0A1W1VG01-F1
#
_entry.id   AF-A0A1W1VG01-F1
#
_cell.length_a   1.000
_cell.length_b   1.000
_cell.length_c   1.000
_cell.angle_alpha   90.00
_cell.angle_beta   90.00
_cell.angle_gamma   90.00
#
_symmetry.space_group_name_H-M   'P 1'
#
loop_
_entity.id
_entity.type
_entity.pdbx_description
1 polymer ?
#
loop_
_entity_poly.entity_id
_entity_poly.type
_entity_poly.pdbx_seq_one_letter_code
_entity_poly.pdbx_strand_id
1 'polypeptide(L)'
;MKEPLTTEQLLQGLKHYRRIARQDMLRAPETPHPDAFLKHAESRREVYVALGTYAESHATEDVVAHALALYRQLPFATGTPEHEHPDLKGRENALENFFLLVGLDPKTRREARSKRPKLQNPAPTG
;
A
#
# COMPACT_ATOMS: atom_id res chain seq x y z
N MET A 1 2.35 13.44 24.55
CA MET A 1 1.87 13.58 23.17
C MET A 1 2.98 13.06 22.27
N LYS A 2 2.71 12.16 21.31
CA LYS A 2 3.74 11.79 20.31
C LYS A 2 3.97 13.02 19.43
N GLU A 3 5.22 13.36 19.19
CA GLU A 3 5.56 14.44 18.26
C GLU A 3 5.03 14.12 16.86
N PRO A 4 4.55 15.14 16.11
CA PRO A 4 4.10 14.95 14.75
C PRO A 4 5.26 14.52 13.85
N LEU A 5 5.02 13.53 12.98
CA LEU A 5 6.01 13.04 12.01
C LEU A 5 6.40 14.17 11.04
N THR A 6 7.69 14.49 10.96
CA THR A 6 8.18 15.50 10.02
C THR A 6 8.20 14.96 8.59
N THR A 7 8.18 15.86 7.59
CA THR A 7 8.34 15.48 6.17
C THR A 7 9.63 14.71 5.92
N GLU A 8 10.73 15.06 6.60
CA GLU A 8 12.00 14.33 6.48
C GLU A 8 11.89 12.90 7.01
N GLN A 9 11.27 12.71 8.18
CA GLN A 9 11.04 11.38 8.75
C GLN A 9 10.10 10.54 7.85
N LEU A 10 9.08 11.17 7.27
CA LEU A 10 8.18 10.55 6.30
C LEU A 10 8.95 10.04 5.07
N LEU A 11 9.76 10.90 4.45
CA LEU A 11 10.58 10.55 3.29
C LEU A 11 11.59 9.45 3.61
N GLN A 12 12.21 9.48 4.80
CA GLN A 12 13.11 8.43 5.25
C GLN A 12 12.39 7.08 5.43
N GLY A 13 11.20 7.09 6.03
CA GLY A 13 10.35 5.91 6.18
C GLY A 13 9.93 5.31 4.84
N LEU A 14 9.48 6.14 3.89
CA LEU A 14 9.12 5.72 2.54
C LEU A 14 10.33 5.15 1.78
N LYS A 15 11.50 5.77 1.89
CA LYS A 15 12.75 5.25 1.32
C LYS A 15 13.11 3.89 1.90
N HIS A 16 12.92 3.68 3.21
CA HIS A 16 13.15 2.40 3.87
C HIS A 16 12.20 1.31 3.36
N TYR A 17 10.90 1.58 3.30
CA TYR A 17 9.91 0.63 2.78
C TYR A 17 10.10 0.31 1.29
N ARG A 18 10.50 1.30 0.47
CA ARG A 18 10.90 1.08 -0.92
C ARG A 18 12.08 0.10 -1.04
N ARG A 19 13.04 0.19 -0.13
CA ARG A 19 14.19 -0.72 -0.09
C ARG A 19 13.78 -2.14 0.31
N ILE A 20 12.91 -2.31 1.30
CA ILE A 20 12.39 -3.62 1.68
C ILE A 20 11.64 -4.26 0.51
N ALA A 21 10.74 -3.52 -0.15
CA ALA A 21 10.03 -4.02 -1.32
C ALA A 21 10.98 -4.46 -2.45
N ARG A 22 12.08 -3.72 -2.68
CA ARG A 22 13.14 -4.14 -3.62
C ARG A 22 13.83 -5.43 -3.19
N GLN A 23 14.08 -5.62 -1.90
CA GLN A 23 14.67 -6.87 -1.39
C GLN A 23 13.71 -8.04 -1.58
N ASP A 24 12.41 -7.83 -1.37
CA ASP A 24 11.38 -8.84 -1.62
C ASP A 24 11.36 -9.24 -3.11
N MET A 25 11.45 -8.29 -4.04
CA MET A 25 11.55 -8.59 -5.48
C MET A 25 12.72 -9.53 -5.80
N LEU A 26 13.89 -9.33 -5.18
CA LEU A 26 15.08 -10.17 -5.41
C LEU A 26 14.92 -11.60 -4.86
N ARG A 27 14.05 -11.79 -3.87
CA ARG A 27 13.78 -13.08 -3.24
C ARG A 27 12.61 -13.84 -3.86
N ALA A 28 11.88 -13.23 -4.81
CA ALA A 28 10.72 -13.84 -5.43
C ALA A 28 10.95 -15.28 -5.96
N PRO A 29 12.09 -15.61 -6.61
CA PRO A 29 12.36 -16.97 -7.10
C PRO A 29 12.40 -18.06 -6.01
N GLU A 30 12.57 -17.68 -4.74
CA GLU A 30 12.65 -18.59 -3.59
C GLU A 30 11.27 -18.88 -2.97
N THR A 31 10.19 -18.31 -3.52
CA THR A 31 8.84 -18.37 -2.94
C THR A 31 7.94 -19.39 -3.64
N PRO A 32 6.87 -19.89 -2.99
CA PRO A 32 5.95 -20.86 -3.60
C PRO A 32 5.21 -20.36 -4.86
N HIS A 33 5.07 -19.04 -5.00
CA HIS A 33 4.42 -18.39 -6.14
C HIS A 33 5.27 -17.20 -6.63
N PRO A 34 6.40 -17.45 -7.34
CA PRO A 34 7.37 -16.40 -7.66
C PRO A 34 6.79 -15.18 -8.37
N ASP A 35 5.95 -15.39 -9.39
CA ASP A 35 5.36 -14.29 -10.16
C ASP A 35 4.40 -13.44 -9.32
N ALA A 36 3.59 -14.10 -8.49
CA ALA A 36 2.66 -13.42 -7.60
C ALA A 36 3.39 -12.63 -6.52
N PHE A 37 4.45 -13.23 -5.93
CA PHE A 37 5.29 -12.58 -4.94
C PHE A 37 6.02 -11.37 -5.52
N LEU A 38 6.60 -11.53 -6.71
CA LEU A 38 7.24 -10.44 -7.45
C LEU A 38 6.26 -9.30 -7.70
N LYS A 39 5.08 -9.61 -8.26
CA LYS A 39 4.07 -8.59 -8.57
C LYS A 39 3.57 -7.86 -7.33
N HIS A 40 3.41 -8.57 -6.22
CA HIS A 40 3.08 -7.98 -4.93
C HIS A 40 4.15 -7.00 -4.43
N ALA A 41 5.43 -7.40 -4.50
CA ALA A 41 6.56 -6.57 -4.10
C ALA A 41 6.72 -5.33 -5.00
N GLU A 42 6.56 -5.48 -6.31
CA GLU A 42 6.54 -4.37 -7.27
C GLU A 42 5.44 -3.36 -6.94
N SER A 43 4.23 -3.86 -6.72
CA SER A 43 3.07 -3.01 -6.44
C SER A 43 3.22 -2.24 -5.13
N ARG A 44 3.84 -2.86 -4.11
CA ARG A 44 4.23 -2.13 -2.89
C ARG A 44 5.23 -1.02 -3.19
N ARG A 45 6.27 -1.34 -3.97
CA ARG A 45 7.34 -0.38 -4.31
C ARG A 45 6.79 0.81 -5.09
N GLU A 46 5.90 0.58 -6.04
CA GLU A 46 5.22 1.63 -6.82
C GLU A 46 4.46 2.60 -5.92
N VAL A 47 3.67 2.10 -4.95
CA VAL A 47 2.96 2.94 -3.98
C VAL A 47 3.95 3.78 -3.15
N TYR A 48 5.03 3.19 -2.64
CA TYR A 48 6.01 3.95 -1.87
C TYR A 48 6.75 5.01 -2.69
N VAL A 49 7.00 4.76 -3.97
CA VAL A 49 7.54 5.78 -4.89
C VAL A 49 6.53 6.90 -5.08
N ALA A 50 5.27 6.58 -5.40
CA ALA A 50 4.23 7.59 -5.61
C ALA A 50 4.02 8.47 -4.37
N LEU A 51 3.94 7.89 -3.17
CA LEU A 51 3.83 8.63 -1.92
C LEU A 51 5.08 9.46 -1.63
N GLY A 52 6.27 8.94 -1.94
CA GLY A 52 7.54 9.66 -1.76
C GLY A 52 7.62 10.88 -2.66
N THR A 53 7.33 10.71 -3.96
CA THR A 53 7.28 11.81 -4.92
C THR A 53 6.23 12.85 -4.55
N TYR A 54 5.06 12.44 -4.09
CA TYR A 54 4.03 13.39 -3.63
C TYR A 54 4.50 14.17 -2.38
N ALA A 55 5.18 13.50 -1.44
CA ALA A 55 5.72 14.11 -0.23
C ALA A 55 6.88 15.09 -0.46
N GLU A 56 7.54 15.07 -1.61
CA GLU A 56 8.61 16.02 -1.95
C GLU A 56 8.10 17.47 -2.10
N SER A 57 6.80 17.66 -2.39
CA SER A 57 6.21 18.98 -2.63
C SER A 57 4.93 19.26 -1.84
N HIS A 58 4.54 18.40 -0.89
CA HIS A 58 3.30 18.52 -0.13
C HIS A 58 3.54 18.32 1.37
N ALA A 59 2.63 18.85 2.20
CA ALA A 59 2.69 18.66 3.64
C ALA A 59 2.32 17.22 4.03
N THR A 60 2.77 16.76 5.20
CA THR A 60 2.54 15.37 5.67
C THR A 60 1.05 15.01 5.66
N GLU A 61 0.20 15.92 6.11
CA GLU A 61 -1.26 15.77 6.14
C GLU A 61 -1.87 15.55 4.74
N ASP A 62 -1.35 16.24 3.71
CA ASP A 62 -1.78 16.07 2.32
C ASP A 62 -1.39 14.69 1.80
N VAL A 63 -0.19 14.21 2.15
CA VAL A 63 0.28 12.86 1.78
C VAL A 63 -0.61 11.80 2.42
N VAL A 64 -1.01 12.00 3.69
CA VAL A 64 -1.95 11.10 4.37
C VAL A 64 -3.32 11.11 3.71
N ALA A 65 -3.85 12.30 3.36
CA ALA A 65 -5.10 12.43 2.64
C ALA A 65 -5.05 11.75 1.26
N HIS A 66 -3.95 11.90 0.54
CA HIS A 66 -3.69 11.25 -0.74
C HIS A 66 -3.66 9.72 -0.60
N ALA A 67 -2.93 9.19 0.38
CA ALA A 67 -2.89 7.76 0.68
C ALA A 67 -4.28 7.19 1.03
N LEU A 68 -5.08 7.93 1.82
CA LEU A 68 -6.47 7.56 2.13
C LEU A 68 -7.37 7.54 0.88
N ALA A 69 -7.17 8.46 -0.05
CA ALA A 69 -7.90 8.48 -1.31
C ALA A 69 -7.57 7.26 -2.18
N LEU A 70 -6.29 6.93 -2.33
CA LEU A 70 -5.84 5.70 -3.01
C LEU A 70 -6.43 4.45 -2.36
N TYR A 71 -6.40 4.39 -1.03
CA TYR A 71 -6.88 3.23 -0.27
C TYR A 71 -8.38 2.98 -0.47
N ARG A 72 -9.20 4.04 -0.49
CA ARG A 72 -10.66 3.95 -0.73
C ARG A 72 -11.01 3.41 -2.12
N GLN A 73 -10.11 3.57 -3.10
CA GLN A 73 -10.32 3.09 -4.46
C GLN A 73 -9.94 1.61 -4.64
N LEU A 74 -9.21 1.01 -3.69
CA LEU A 74 -8.79 -0.40 -3.80
C LEU A 74 -9.95 -1.35 -3.52
N PRO A 75 -10.29 -2.26 -4.45
CA PRO A 75 -11.27 -3.30 -4.19
C PRO A 75 -10.84 -4.24 -3.05
N PHE A 76 -11.81 -4.86 -2.38
CA PHE A 76 -11.55 -5.93 -1.42
C PHE A 76 -11.23 -7.24 -2.12
N ALA A 77 -9.97 -7.67 -2.07
CA ALA A 77 -9.54 -9.02 -2.48
C ALA A 77 -9.62 -10.06 -1.35
N THR A 78 -10.25 -9.72 -0.21
CA THR A 78 -10.41 -10.63 0.94
C THR A 78 -11.12 -11.92 0.52
N GLY A 79 -10.61 -13.06 0.99
CA GLY A 79 -11.18 -14.38 0.69
C GLY A 79 -10.65 -15.03 -0.59
N THR A 80 -9.78 -14.36 -1.33
CA THR A 80 -9.06 -14.94 -2.49
C THR A 80 -7.72 -15.56 -2.05
N PRO A 81 -7.26 -16.66 -2.67
CA PRO A 81 -5.93 -17.25 -2.43
C PRO A 81 -4.79 -16.24 -2.48
N GLU A 82 -3.73 -16.44 -1.68
CA GLU A 82 -2.61 -15.49 -1.55
C GLU A 82 -2.01 -15.02 -2.89
N HIS A 83 -1.87 -15.93 -3.85
CA HIS A 83 -1.30 -15.65 -5.16
C HIS A 83 -2.27 -14.97 -6.15
N GLU A 84 -3.56 -14.85 -5.81
CA GLU A 84 -4.54 -14.11 -6.61
C GLU A 84 -4.56 -12.63 -6.24
N HIS A 85 -4.80 -11.78 -7.25
CA HIS A 85 -4.76 -10.32 -7.13
C HIS A 85 -3.53 -9.77 -6.39
N PRO A 86 -2.31 -10.26 -6.71
CA PRO A 86 -1.10 -9.88 -5.99
C PRO A 86 -0.80 -8.38 -6.08
N ASP A 87 -1.23 -7.75 -7.17
CA ASP A 87 -1.15 -6.31 -7.38
C ASP A 87 -2.04 -5.52 -6.39
N LEU A 88 -3.32 -5.89 -6.28
CA LEU A 88 -4.25 -5.25 -5.36
C LEU A 88 -3.81 -5.44 -3.90
N LYS A 89 -3.41 -6.67 -3.56
CA LYS A 89 -2.93 -7.01 -2.21
C LYS A 89 -1.63 -6.29 -1.88
N GLY A 90 -0.72 -6.13 -2.84
CA GLY A 90 0.52 -5.37 -2.68
C GLY A 90 0.26 -3.89 -2.43
N ARG A 91 -0.67 -3.28 -3.18
CA ARG A 91 -1.08 -1.88 -2.97
C ARG A 91 -1.75 -1.67 -1.62
N GLU A 92 -2.66 -2.58 -1.24
CA GLU A 92 -3.29 -2.57 0.09
C GLU A 92 -2.24 -2.67 1.20
N ASN A 93 -1.31 -3.63 1.10
CA ASN A 93 -0.25 -3.82 2.07
C ASN A 93 0.65 -2.58 2.22
N ALA A 94 1.02 -1.93 1.11
CA ALA A 94 1.81 -0.71 1.17
C ALA A 94 1.09 0.45 1.87
N LEU A 95 -0.20 0.64 1.57
CA LEU A 95 -0.99 1.69 2.21
C LEU A 95 -1.23 1.41 3.70
N GLU A 96 -1.48 0.16 4.08
CA GLU A 96 -1.60 -0.25 5.49
C GLU A 96 -0.29 -0.01 6.27
N ASN A 97 0.85 -0.40 5.70
CA ASN A 97 2.16 -0.12 6.31
C ASN A 97 2.44 1.38 6.40
N PHE A 98 2.07 2.15 5.39
CA PHE A 98 2.17 3.61 5.42
C PHE A 98 1.33 4.21 6.55
N PHE A 99 0.09 3.74 6.76
CA PHE A 99 -0.75 4.18 7.87
C PHE A 99 -0.14 3.88 9.24
N LEU A 100 0.58 2.76 9.38
CA LEU A 100 1.35 2.45 10.58
C LEU A 100 2.53 3.42 10.76
N LEU A 101 3.27 3.72 9.69
CA LEU A 101 4.39 4.67 9.71
C LEU A 101 3.98 6.06 10.20
N VAL A 102 2.86 6.58 9.69
CA VAL A 102 2.36 7.93 10.06
C VAL A 102 1.53 7.95 11.35
N GLY A 103 1.34 6.79 11.98
CA GLY A 103 0.53 6.68 13.20
C GLY A 103 -0.94 7.05 13.00
N LEU A 104 -1.51 6.73 11.83
CA LEU A 104 -2.90 7.04 11.52
C LEU A 104 -3.86 6.43 12.56
N ASP A 105 -4.83 7.22 13.02
CA ASP A 105 -5.82 6.77 13.97
C ASP A 105 -6.61 5.54 13.45
N PRO A 106 -6.80 4.50 14.28
CA PRO A 106 -7.51 3.29 13.88
C PRO A 106 -8.96 3.53 13.41
N LYS A 107 -9.66 4.53 13.93
CA LYS A 107 -11.03 4.86 13.52
C LYS A 107 -11.02 5.43 12.11
N THR A 108 -10.16 6.40 11.81
CA THR A 108 -10.01 6.96 10.45
C THR A 108 -9.67 5.88 9.43
N ARG A 109 -8.77 4.96 9.79
CA ARG A 109 -8.41 3.82 8.93
C ARG A 109 -9.61 2.89 8.68
N ARG A 110 -10.38 2.55 9.74
CA ARG A 110 -11.60 1.71 9.62
C ARG A 110 -12.66 2.36 8.74
N GLU A 111 -12.86 3.67 8.88
CA GLU A 111 -13.80 4.45 8.05
C GLU A 111 -13.38 4.52 6.58
N ALA A 112 -12.07 4.63 6.30
CA ALA A 112 -11.59 4.56 4.93
C ALA A 112 -11.76 3.15 4.34
N ARG A 113 -11.52 2.12 5.15
CA ARG A 113 -11.69 0.71 4.76
C ARG A 113 -13.15 0.41 4.42
N SER A 114 -14.12 0.88 5.20
CA SER A 114 -15.55 0.59 4.94
C SER A 114 -16.09 1.18 3.64
N LYS A 115 -15.39 2.17 3.05
CA LYS A 115 -15.74 2.81 1.78
C LYS A 115 -15.17 2.10 0.54
N ARG A 116 -14.34 1.07 0.73
CA ARG A 116 -13.71 0.35 -0.37
C ARG A 116 -14.74 -0.48 -1.17
N PRO A 117 -14.63 -0.53 -2.51
CA PRO A 117 -15.53 -1.34 -3.31
C PRO A 117 -15.28 -2.83 -3.09
N LYS A 118 -16.28 -3.66 -3.35
CA LYS A 118 -16.08 -5.11 -3.49
C LYS A 118 -15.31 -5.37 -4.79
N LEU A 119 -14.50 -6.42 -4.82
CA LEU A 119 -13.98 -6.92 -6.08
C LEU A 119 -15.17 -7.29 -6.98
N GLN A 120 -15.26 -6.68 -8.16
CA GLN A 120 -16.25 -7.06 -9.14
C GLN A 120 -15.81 -8.41 -9.71
N ASN A 121 -16.65 -9.45 -9.59
CA ASN A 121 -16.43 -10.65 -10.39
C ASN A 121 -16.51 -10.23 -11.87
N PRO A 122 -15.57 -10.65 -12.73
CA PRO A 122 -15.80 -10.53 -14.15
C PRO A 122 -17.13 -11.24 -14.45
N ALA A 123 -18.02 -10.54 -15.17
CA ALA A 123 -19.29 -11.12 -15.59
C ALA A 123 -19.01 -12.45 -16.31
N PRO A 124 -19.83 -13.50 -16.10
CA PRO A 124 -19.67 -14.71 -16.88
C PRO A 124 -19.81 -14.35 -18.36
N THR A 125 -18.74 -14.52 -19.12
CA THR A 125 -18.82 -14.58 -20.58
C THR A 125 -19.65 -15.82 -20.90
N GLY A 126 -20.93 -15.58 -21.22
CA GLY A 126 -21.83 -16.60 -21.74
C GLY A 126 -21.47 -17.00 -23.16
#